data_AF-A0A829LWK1-F1
#
_entry.id   AF-A0A829LWK1-F1
#
_cell.length_a   1.000
_cell.length_b   1.000
_cell.length_c   1.000
_cell.angle_alpha   90.00
_cell.angle_beta   90.00
_cell.angle_gamma   90.00
#
_symmetry.space_group_name_H-M   'P 1'
#
loop_
_entity.id
_entity.type
_entity.pdbx_description
1 polymer ?
#
loop_
_entity_poly.entity_id
_entity_poly.type
_entity_poly.pdbx_seq_one_letter_code
_entity_poly.pdbx_strand_id
1 'polypeptide(L)'
;SDRTVIQTLLKVGYSQKQIAEEVGVAPSTINYELKRCPKGYYDADQAQEDREKKLTHRGRKTLLTENLREFVRGIILEQRWSFEVIAHILQMPFKT
;
A
#
# COMPACT_ATOMS: atom_id res chain seq x y z
N SER A 1 -8.17 13.90 10.61
CA SER A 1 -8.29 12.71 9.74
C SER A 1 -9.74 12.24 9.82
N ASP A 2 -10.34 11.76 8.73
CA ASP A 2 -11.71 11.21 8.71
C ASP A 2 -11.91 10.12 9.78
N ARG A 3 -10.83 9.39 10.13
CA ARG A 3 -10.83 8.37 11.20
C ARG A 3 -11.11 8.93 12.60
N THR A 4 -10.56 10.10 12.92
CA THR A 4 -10.80 10.77 14.21
C THR A 4 -12.26 11.19 14.32
N VAL A 5 -12.86 11.66 13.20
CA VAL A 5 -14.27 12.01 13.13
C VAL A 5 -15.14 10.77 13.33
N ILE A 6 -14.83 9.66 12.63
CA ILE A 6 -15.52 8.37 12.79
C ILE A 6 -15.46 7.90 14.26
N GLN A 7 -14.31 7.96 14.91
CA GLN A 7 -14.16 7.55 16.32
C GLN A 7 -15.00 8.41 17.26
N THR A 8 -15.00 9.73 17.06
CA THR A 8 -15.83 10.65 17.87
C THR A 8 -17.32 10.36 17.68
N LEU A 9 -17.79 10.19 16.45
CA LEU A 9 -19.21 9.92 16.16
C LEU A 9 -19.67 8.57 16.74
N LEU A 10 -18.82 7.54 16.68
CA LEU A 10 -19.11 6.26 17.36
C LEU A 10 -19.25 6.44 18.87
N LYS A 11 -18.38 7.23 19.52
CA LYS A 11 -18.45 7.51 20.97
C LYS A 11 -19.72 8.26 21.35
N VAL A 12 -20.23 9.11 20.46
CA VAL A 12 -21.51 9.83 20.65
C VAL A 12 -22.72 8.92 20.36
N GLY A 13 -22.51 7.72 19.81
CA GLY A 13 -23.56 6.73 19.59
C GLY A 13 -24.20 6.78 18.19
N TYR A 14 -23.53 7.42 17.23
CA TYR A 14 -24.03 7.44 15.84
C TYR A 14 -23.95 6.04 15.22
N SER A 15 -24.98 5.68 14.46
CA SER A 15 -24.96 4.46 13.63
C SER A 15 -24.01 4.59 12.45
N GLN A 16 -23.55 3.47 11.90
CA GLN A 16 -22.66 3.45 10.73
C GLN A 16 -23.23 4.22 9.53
N LYS A 17 -24.56 4.21 9.35
CA LYS A 17 -25.24 4.95 8.28
C LYS A 17 -25.14 6.45 8.49
N GLN A 18 -25.42 6.93 9.71
CA GLN A 18 -25.31 8.36 10.04
C GLN A 18 -23.86 8.85 9.94
N ILE A 19 -22.89 8.04 10.37
CA ILE A 19 -21.46 8.36 10.21
C ILE A 19 -21.10 8.48 8.73
N ALA A 20 -21.61 7.57 7.89
CA ALA A 20 -21.35 7.61 6.46
C ALA A 20 -21.92 8.88 5.79
N GLU A 21 -23.12 9.29 6.20
CA GLU A 21 -23.75 10.54 5.76
C GLU A 21 -22.95 11.77 6.21
N GLU A 22 -22.52 11.82 7.47
CA GLU A 22 -21.73 12.93 8.04
C GLU A 22 -20.35 13.07 7.38
N VAL A 23 -19.68 11.94 7.10
CA VAL A 23 -18.35 11.92 6.47
C VAL A 23 -18.44 12.06 4.93
N GLY A 24 -19.62 11.86 4.34
CA GLY A 24 -19.82 11.93 2.89
C GLY A 24 -19.28 10.72 2.11
N VAL A 25 -19.38 9.52 2.70
CA VAL A 25 -18.91 8.26 2.09
C VAL A 25 -20.00 7.19 2.05
N ALA A 26 -19.80 6.12 1.29
CA ALA A 26 -20.71 4.98 1.31
C ALA A 26 -20.70 4.26 2.68
N PRO A 27 -21.83 3.72 3.17
CA PRO A 27 -21.86 2.92 4.41
C PRO A 27 -20.90 1.72 4.41
N SER A 28 -20.64 1.13 3.24
CA SER A 28 -19.66 0.07 3.08
C SER A 28 -18.24 0.53 3.44
N THR A 29 -17.88 1.78 3.12
CA THR A 29 -16.58 2.38 3.47
C THR A 29 -16.41 2.42 4.99
N ILE A 30 -17.43 2.86 5.72
CA ILE A 30 -17.42 2.87 7.19
C ILE A 30 -17.28 1.43 7.73
N ASN A 31 -18.04 0.47 7.21
CA ASN A 31 -17.93 -0.93 7.63
C ASN A 31 -16.51 -1.50 7.44
N TYR A 32 -15.87 -1.24 6.29
CA TYR A 32 -14.48 -1.67 6.05
C TYR A 32 -13.49 -0.96 6.97
N GLU A 33 -13.72 0.32 7.27
CA GLU A 33 -12.88 1.09 8.18
C GLU A 33 -12.96 0.55 9.62
N LEU A 34 -14.17 0.26 10.12
CA LEU A 34 -14.35 -0.31 11.46
C LEU A 34 -13.73 -1.70 11.62
N LYS A 35 -13.62 -2.46 10.53
CA LYS A 35 -12.96 -3.78 10.50
C LYS A 35 -11.44 -3.71 10.57
N ARG A 36 -10.83 -2.51 10.54
CA ARG A 36 -9.37 -2.35 10.72
C ARG A 36 -8.92 -2.61 12.16
N CYS A 37 -9.80 -2.42 13.13
CA CYS A 37 -9.54 -2.62 14.56
C CYS A 37 -10.23 -3.90 15.09
N PRO A 38 -9.82 -4.41 16.27
CA PRO A 38 -10.52 -5.50 16.95
C PRO A 38 -12.01 -5.20 17.16
N LYS A 39 -12.85 -6.25 17.15
CA LYS A 39 -14.29 -6.10 17.34
C LYS A 39 -14.60 -5.47 18.71
N GLY A 40 -15.47 -4.47 18.71
CA GLY A 40 -15.95 -3.82 19.93
C GLY A 40 -15.18 -2.58 20.37
N TYR A 41 -14.03 -2.28 19.74
CA TYR A 41 -13.26 -1.07 20.04
C TYR A 41 -12.62 -0.51 18.76
N TYR A 42 -13.11 0.64 18.31
CA TYR A 42 -12.51 1.36 17.19
C TYR A 42 -11.54 2.43 17.69
N ASP A 43 -10.33 2.40 17.17
CA ASP A 43 -9.26 3.34 17.50
C ASP A 43 -8.71 3.98 16.22
N ALA A 44 -8.78 5.31 16.15
CA ALA A 44 -8.41 6.03 14.93
C ALA A 44 -6.91 5.93 14.64
N ASP A 45 -6.07 5.89 15.67
CA ASP A 45 -4.61 5.84 15.52
C ASP A 45 -4.18 4.45 15.02
N GLN A 46 -4.74 3.38 15.59
CA GLN A 46 -4.53 2.02 15.10
C GLN A 46 -5.00 1.86 13.65
N ALA A 47 -6.17 2.39 13.32
CA ALA A 47 -6.70 2.31 11.95
C ALA A 47 -5.85 3.12 10.94
N GLN A 48 -5.25 4.22 11.40
CA GLN A 48 -4.33 5.02 10.61
C GLN A 48 -3.00 4.28 10.38
N GLU A 49 -2.43 3.68 11.42
CA GLU A 49 -1.20 2.87 11.33
C GLU A 49 -1.38 1.69 10.36
N ASP A 50 -2.50 0.97 10.43
CA ASP A 50 -2.84 -0.11 9.49
C ASP A 50 -2.87 0.39 8.04
N ARG A 51 -3.47 1.57 7.81
CA ARG A 51 -3.51 2.18 6.47
C ARG A 51 -2.11 2.50 5.96
N GLU A 52 -1.28 3.13 6.79
CA GLU A 52 0.08 3.52 6.42
C GLU A 52 0.94 2.30 6.12
N LYS A 53 0.87 1.26 6.98
CA LYS A 53 1.53 -0.02 6.74
C LYS A 53 1.12 -0.62 5.41
N LYS A 54 -0.19 -0.74 5.12
CA LYS A 54 -0.70 -1.26 3.84
C LYS A 54 -0.30 -0.40 2.65
N LEU A 55 -0.16 0.91 2.83
CA LEU A 55 0.29 1.82 1.78
C LEU A 55 1.72 1.53 1.36
N THR A 56 2.61 1.16 2.29
CA THR A 56 4.00 0.75 1.96
C THR A 56 4.05 -0.51 1.09
N HIS A 57 3.08 -1.41 1.24
CA HIS A 57 2.96 -2.62 0.44
C HIS A 57 2.30 -2.41 -0.92
N ARG A 58 1.66 -1.25 -1.15
CA ARG A 58 0.99 -0.94 -2.41
C ARG A 58 2.01 -0.75 -3.56
N GLY A 59 1.54 -0.98 -4.78
CA GLY A 59 2.29 -0.72 -6.01
C GLY A 59 3.12 -1.92 -6.49
N ARG A 60 3.54 -1.86 -7.76
CA ARG A 60 4.41 -2.89 -8.36
C ARG A 60 5.79 -2.81 -7.73
N LYS A 61 6.28 -3.91 -7.17
CA LYS A 61 7.66 -3.98 -6.66
C LYS A 61 8.62 -4.21 -7.84
N THR A 62 9.71 -3.46 -7.87
CA THR A 62 10.74 -3.56 -8.91
C THR A 62 11.68 -4.71 -8.58
N LEU A 63 12.06 -5.49 -9.59
CA LEU A 63 13.10 -6.53 -9.44
C LEU A 63 14.51 -5.93 -9.27
N LEU A 64 14.69 -4.65 -9.60
CA LEU A 64 15.96 -3.93 -9.56
C LEU A 64 16.35 -3.58 -8.11
N THR A 65 16.89 -4.56 -7.39
CA THR A 65 17.60 -4.35 -6.12
C THR A 65 18.88 -3.53 -6.34
N GLU A 66 19.44 -2.94 -5.28
CA GLU A 66 20.68 -2.15 -5.39
C GLU A 66 21.82 -2.99 -5.96
N ASN A 67 22.03 -4.19 -5.40
CA ASN A 67 23.06 -5.12 -5.88
C ASN A 67 22.84 -5.51 -7.35
N LEU A 68 21.59 -5.73 -7.76
CA LEU A 68 21.30 -6.05 -9.16
C LEU A 68 21.56 -4.84 -10.08
N ARG A 69 21.29 -3.62 -9.59
CA ARG A 69 21.57 -2.39 -10.32
C ARG A 69 23.06 -2.19 -10.51
N GLU A 70 23.86 -2.37 -9.47
CA GLU A 70 25.32 -2.26 -9.53
C GLU A 70 25.91 -3.32 -10.47
N PHE A 71 25.43 -4.57 -10.37
CA PHE A 71 25.83 -5.66 -11.26
C PHE A 71 25.54 -5.36 -12.73
N VAL A 72 24.30 -4.97 -13.05
CA VAL A 72 23.90 -4.64 -14.42
C VAL A 72 24.70 -3.42 -14.93
N ARG A 73 24.96 -2.43 -14.08
CA ARG A 73 25.79 -1.27 -14.43
C ARG A 73 27.22 -1.67 -14.79
N GLY A 74 27.85 -2.55 -14.01
CA GLY A 74 29.20 -3.06 -14.28
C GLY A 74 29.26 -3.81 -15.61
N ILE A 75 28.30 -4.70 -15.86
CA ILE A 75 28.25 -5.45 -17.13
C ILE A 75 28.10 -4.52 -18.34
N ILE A 76 27.22 -3.52 -18.27
CA ILE A 76 26.98 -2.59 -19.38
C ILE A 76 28.21 -1.72 -19.65
N LEU A 77 28.79 -1.12 -18.60
CA LEU A 77 29.83 -0.11 -18.74
C LEU A 77 31.22 -0.72 -18.99
N GLU A 78 31.55 -1.80 -18.29
CA GLU A 78 32.90 -2.39 -18.32
C GLU A 78 32.99 -3.52 -19.33
N GLN A 79 31.99 -4.41 -19.35
CA GLN A 79 32.01 -5.60 -20.22
C GLN A 79 31.27 -5.41 -21.55
N ARG A 80 30.47 -4.35 -21.67
CA ARG A 80 29.70 -3.98 -22.88
C ARG A 80 28.84 -5.12 -23.45
N TRP A 81 28.23 -5.93 -22.59
CA TRP A 81 27.29 -6.95 -23.07
C TRP A 81 26.01 -6.31 -23.61
N SER A 82 25.37 -6.97 -24.58
CA SER A 82 24.07 -6.54 -25.08
C SER A 82 22.99 -6.74 -24.02
N PHE A 83 21.93 -5.93 -24.08
CA PHE A 83 20.80 -6.04 -23.16
C PHE A 83 20.10 -7.40 -23.25
N GLU A 84 20.09 -8.03 -24.44
CA GLU A 84 19.55 -9.37 -24.65
C GLU A 84 20.32 -10.43 -23.86
N VAL A 85 21.66 -10.38 -23.88
CA VAL A 85 22.51 -11.31 -23.13
C VAL A 85 22.31 -11.14 -21.63
N ILE A 86 22.26 -9.89 -21.16
CA ILE A 86 22.02 -9.57 -19.75
C ILE A 86 20.65 -10.12 -19.31
N ALA A 87 19.61 -9.89 -20.11
CA ALA A 87 18.27 -10.38 -19.82
C ALA A 87 18.22 -11.92 -19.81
N HIS A 88 18.90 -12.58 -20.76
CA HIS A 88 18.98 -14.04 -20.80
C HIS A 88 19.62 -14.62 -19.53
N ILE A 89 20.76 -14.08 -19.11
CA ILE A 89 21.49 -14.54 -17.91
C ILE A 89 20.67 -14.32 -16.64
N LEU A 90 20.01 -13.17 -16.55
CA LEU A 90 19.13 -12.83 -15.42
C LEU A 90 17.74 -13.47 -15.52
N GLN A 91 17.48 -14.28 -16.57
CA GLN A 91 16.19 -14.89 -16.88
C GLN A 91 15.04 -13.87 -16.89
N MET A 92 15.33 -12.65 -17.31
CA MET A 92 14.37 -11.56 -17.38
C MET A 92 13.67 -11.56 -18.75
N PRO A 93 12.36 -11.28 -18.78
CA PRO A 93 11.66 -11.11 -20.04
C PRO A 93 12.20 -9.87 -20.76
N PHE A 94 12.74 -10.08 -21.95
CA PHE A 94 13.17 -9.02 -22.86
C PHE A 94 12.22 -8.94 -24.05
N LYS A 95 11.82 -7.72 -24.41
CA LYS A 95 11.04 -7.45 -25.63
C LYS A 95 11.85 -6.50 -26.50
N THR A 96 12.03 -6.90 -27.75
CA THR A 96 12.68 -6.11 -28.81
C THR A 96 11.78 -5.00 -29.31
#